data_AF-A0A0Q7SVU7-F1
#
_entry.id   AF-A0A0Q7SVU7-F1
#
_cell.length_a   1.000
_cell.length_b   1.000
_cell.length_c   1.000
_cell.angle_alpha   90.00
_cell.angle_beta   90.00
_cell.angle_gamma   90.00
#
_symmetry.space_group_name_H-M   'P 1'
#
loop_
_entity.id
_entity.type
_entity.pdbx_description
1 polymer ?
#
loop_
_entity_poly.entity_id
_entity_poly.type
_entity_poly.pdbx_seq_one_letter_code
_entity_poly.pdbx_strand_id
1 'polypeptide(L)'
;MNTRDVVIFSGERFVVPQCIQRIDHLSTHGWQLRYGGTKLFSDHSQDGSGARRALALATKELLKRIATMPAPSRLRRTPSRKKQSDLPSGISGPIVRQRAGSRVRDCSFAVTLPRFGDTPLARSVYIGTENTYTVERYQEALERAVALREKAELAYQRAATKERRAQALTLKVQMSSLLGKG
;
A
#
# COMPACT_ATOMS: atom_id res chain seq x y z
N MET A 1 8.76 11.22 3.37
CA MET A 1 8.60 10.14 4.38
C MET A 1 8.81 10.77 5.73
N ASN A 2 7.95 10.49 6.69
CA ASN A 2 8.03 11.15 8.00
C ASN A 2 9.15 10.51 8.84
N THR A 3 9.85 11.36 9.58
CA THR A 3 10.79 11.00 10.64
C THR A 3 10.18 11.37 11.99
N ARG A 4 10.73 10.78 13.07
CA ARG A 4 10.37 11.08 14.45
C ARG A 4 11.61 11.10 15.32
N ASP A 5 11.56 11.84 16.41
CA ASP A 5 12.60 11.77 17.44
C ASP A 5 12.33 10.60 18.39
N VAL A 6 13.38 9.85 18.69
CA VAL A 6 13.36 8.72 19.64
C VAL A 6 14.50 8.90 20.61
N VAL A 7 14.19 8.86 21.90
CA VAL A 7 15.19 8.81 22.98
C VAL A 7 15.32 7.36 23.40
N ILE A 8 16.53 6.81 23.40
CA ILE A 8 16.79 5.45 23.88
C ILE A 8 17.02 5.45 25.39
N PHE A 9 17.10 4.26 26.01
CA PHE A 9 17.27 4.13 27.48
C PHE A 9 18.53 4.82 28.04
N SER A 10 19.58 5.02 27.23
CA SER A 10 20.79 5.76 27.61
C SER A 10 20.63 7.29 27.56
N GLY A 11 19.48 7.81 27.12
CA GLY A 11 19.22 9.25 26.96
C GLY A 11 19.65 9.83 25.60
N GLU A 12 20.35 9.07 24.75
CA GLU A 12 20.72 9.53 23.41
C GLU A 12 19.48 9.69 22.52
N ARG A 13 19.47 10.76 21.71
CA ARG A 13 18.37 11.12 20.82
C ARG A 13 18.70 10.78 19.37
N PHE A 14 17.75 10.16 18.68
CA PHE A 14 17.85 9.77 17.28
C PHE A 14 16.67 10.27 16.47
N VAL A 15 16.95 10.78 15.27
CA VAL A 15 15.95 11.00 14.24
C VAL A 15 15.76 9.69 13.47
N VAL A 16 14.55 9.13 13.51
CA VAL A 16 14.27 7.78 13.03
C VAL A 16 13.17 7.80 11.96
N PRO A 17 13.35 7.16 10.80
CA PRO A 17 12.28 7.00 9.80
C PRO A 17 11.09 6.24 10.39
N GLN A 18 9.86 6.60 10.01
CA GLN A 18 8.63 5.97 10.53
C GLN A 18 8.60 4.43 10.36
N CYS A 19 9.27 3.89 9.34
CA CYS A 19 9.36 2.44 9.10
C CYS A 19 10.37 1.72 10.00
N ILE A 20 11.05 2.43 10.90
CA ILE A 20 11.99 1.86 11.86
C ILE A 20 11.49 2.14 13.28
N GLN A 21 11.51 1.10 14.11
CA GLN A 21 11.07 1.16 15.50
C GLN A 21 12.19 0.73 16.44
N ARG A 22 12.37 1.47 17.52
CA ARG A 22 13.23 1.06 18.62
C ARG A 22 12.62 -0.12 19.35
N ILE A 23 13.44 -1.13 19.62
CA ILE A 23 13.14 -2.23 20.53
C ILE A 23 14.12 -2.11 21.69
N ASP A 24 13.59 -1.86 22.87
CA ASP A 24 14.31 -1.91 24.13
C ASP A 24 13.55 -2.86 25.05
N HIS A 25 14.05 -4.08 25.17
CA HIS A 25 13.55 -5.09 26.09
C HIS A 25 14.74 -5.67 26.86
N LEU A 26 14.50 -6.24 28.04
CA LEU A 26 15.49 -6.67 29.06
C LEU A 26 16.84 -7.22 28.53
N SER A 27 16.84 -7.96 27.43
CA SER A 27 18.05 -8.55 26.82
C SER A 27 18.24 -8.19 25.34
N THR A 28 17.34 -7.41 24.74
CA THR A 28 17.34 -7.09 23.31
C THR A 28 17.21 -5.60 23.09
N HIS A 29 18.29 -5.00 22.59
CA HIS A 29 18.36 -3.60 22.20
C HIS A 29 18.64 -3.51 20.70
N GLY A 30 17.83 -2.76 19.98
CA GLY A 30 18.01 -2.64 18.54
C GLY A 30 16.94 -1.85 17.82
N TRP A 31 17.09 -1.82 16.50
CA TRP A 31 16.17 -1.18 15.58
C TRP A 31 15.47 -2.21 14.72
N GLN A 32 14.14 -2.27 14.80
CA GLN A 32 13.31 -3.11 13.96
C GLN A 32 12.84 -2.33 12.73
N LEU A 33 13.31 -2.74 11.56
CA LEU A 33 12.78 -2.32 10.28
C LEU A 33 11.45 -3.01 10.00
N ARG A 34 10.43 -2.24 9.61
CA ARG A 34 9.06 -2.67 9.27
C ARG A 34 8.69 -2.21 7.86
N TYR A 35 9.35 -2.78 6.86
CA TYR A 35 9.06 -2.51 5.45
C TYR A 35 9.25 -3.79 4.64
N GLY A 36 8.17 -4.32 4.06
CA GLY A 36 8.21 -5.62 3.37
C GLY A 36 8.51 -6.79 4.31
N GLY A 37 7.99 -6.74 5.55
CA GLY A 37 8.34 -7.66 6.63
C GLY A 37 9.18 -6.99 7.72
N THR A 38 9.52 -7.77 8.76
CA THR A 38 10.29 -7.29 9.92
C THR A 38 11.74 -7.76 9.87
N LYS A 39 12.70 -6.89 10.22
CA LYS A 39 14.10 -7.28 10.43
C LYS A 39 14.69 -6.48 11.59
N LEU A 40 15.31 -7.16 12.56
CA LEU A 40 15.98 -6.52 13.69
C LEU A 40 17.45 -6.26 13.37
N PHE A 41 17.92 -5.08 13.75
CA PHE A 41 19.32 -4.70 13.75
C PHE A 41 19.72 -4.46 15.21
N SER A 42 20.44 -5.41 15.79
CA SER A 42 20.88 -5.32 17.19
C SER A 42 21.92 -4.21 17.34
N ASP A 43 21.91 -3.54 18.50
CA ASP A 43 22.94 -2.57 18.85
C ASP A 43 24.28 -3.28 19.10
N HIS A 44 24.26 -4.56 19.45
CA HIS A 44 25.43 -5.31 19.91
C HIS A 44 26.15 -4.64 21.11
N SER A 45 25.40 -3.86 21.91
CA SER A 45 25.89 -3.27 23.16
C SER A 45 24.78 -3.17 24.20
N GLN A 46 25.15 -3.22 25.48
CA GLN A 46 24.27 -3.04 26.64
C GLN A 46 24.12 -1.57 27.06
N ASP A 47 25.06 -0.70 26.68
CA ASP A 47 25.06 0.74 27.02
C ASP A 47 24.39 1.63 25.93
N GLY A 48 23.98 1.02 24.81
CA GLY A 48 23.37 1.71 23.68
C GLY A 48 24.37 2.38 22.72
N SER A 49 25.69 2.29 22.95
CA SER A 49 26.71 2.90 22.06
C SER A 49 26.64 2.42 20.61
N GLY A 50 26.18 1.17 20.39
CA GLY A 50 25.98 0.60 19.07
C GLY A 50 24.70 1.03 18.34
N ALA A 51 23.79 1.76 19.03
CA ALA A 51 22.49 2.13 18.48
C ALA A 51 22.60 2.97 17.21
N ARG A 52 23.56 3.90 17.13
CA ARG A 52 23.80 4.71 15.93
C ARG A 52 24.17 3.85 14.72
N ARG A 53 25.10 2.90 14.89
CA ARG A 53 25.54 1.99 13.83
C ARG A 53 24.40 1.07 13.38
N ALA A 54 23.65 0.52 14.33
CA ALA A 54 22.50 -0.32 14.04
C ALA A 54 21.40 0.45 13.29
N LEU A 55 21.14 1.72 13.64
CA LEU A 55 20.19 2.58 12.93
C LEU A 55 20.66 2.87 11.50
N ALA A 56 21.95 3.13 11.29
CA ALA A 56 22.53 3.33 9.97
C ALA A 56 22.34 2.07 9.09
N LEU A 57 22.58 0.87 9.62
CA LEU A 57 22.34 -0.39 8.90
C LEU A 57 20.86 -0.61 8.58
N ALA A 58 19.97 -0.35 9.54
CA ALA A 58 18.52 -0.42 9.34
C ALA A 58 18.04 0.55 8.25
N THR A 59 18.61 1.77 8.22
CA THR A 59 18.30 2.79 7.21
C THR A 59 18.84 2.41 5.82
N LYS A 60 20.05 1.85 5.73
CA LYS A 60 20.60 1.32 4.47
C LYS A 60 19.71 0.21 3.90
N GLU A 61 19.28 -0.73 4.74
CA GLU A 61 18.37 -1.81 4.34
C GLU A 61 16.98 -1.25 3.94
N LEU A 62 16.44 -0.26 4.67
CA LEU A 62 15.18 0.40 4.29
C LEU A 62 15.26 0.99 2.89
N LEU A 63 16.31 1.75 2.58
CA LEU A 63 16.53 2.35 1.27
C LEU A 63 16.68 1.27 0.19
N LYS A 64 17.41 0.19 0.47
CA LYS A 64 17.53 -0.98 -0.42
C LYS A 64 16.17 -1.59 -0.73
N ARG A 65 15.33 -1.82 0.28
CA ARG A 65 13.99 -2.40 0.10
C ARG A 65 13.05 -1.46 -0.66
N ILE A 66 13.14 -0.15 -0.45
CA ILE A 66 12.32 0.80 -1.23
C ILE A 66 12.74 0.81 -2.71
N ALA A 67 14.03 0.60 -2.99
CA ALA A 67 14.50 0.51 -4.38
C ALA A 67 13.98 -0.76 -5.07
N THR A 68 14.01 -1.91 -4.39
CA THR A 68 13.69 -3.22 -4.99
C THR A 68 12.22 -3.62 -4.89
N MET A 69 11.54 -3.26 -3.81
CA MET A 69 10.17 -3.71 -3.54
C MET A 69 9.12 -2.66 -3.95
N PRO A 70 7.92 -3.09 -4.38
CA PRO A 70 6.80 -2.18 -4.57
C PRO A 70 6.41 -1.52 -3.24
N ALA A 71 5.85 -0.31 -3.30
CA ALA A 71 5.35 0.35 -2.09
C ALA A 71 4.26 -0.49 -1.41
N PRO A 72 4.24 -0.61 -0.07
CA PRO A 72 3.15 -1.29 0.61
C PRO A 72 1.83 -0.57 0.31
N SER A 73 0.85 -1.33 -0.19
CA SER A 73 -0.47 -0.80 -0.53
C SER A 73 -1.48 -1.10 0.57
N ARG A 74 -2.42 -0.18 0.81
CA ARG A 74 -3.61 -0.43 1.64
C ARG A 74 -4.79 -0.97 0.82
N LEU A 75 -4.57 -1.25 -0.46
CA LEU A 75 -5.63 -1.75 -1.34
C LEU A 75 -6.02 -3.16 -0.94
N ARG A 76 -7.30 -3.38 -0.70
CA ARG A 76 -7.87 -4.71 -0.49
C ARG A 76 -8.04 -5.42 -1.84
N ARG A 77 -7.20 -6.42 -2.08
CA ARG A 77 -7.27 -7.27 -3.28
C ARG A 77 -8.26 -8.42 -3.14
N THR A 78 -8.45 -8.92 -1.92
CA THR A 78 -9.43 -9.95 -1.63
C THR A 78 -10.79 -9.35 -1.25
N PRO A 79 -11.91 -9.99 -1.65
CA PRO A 79 -13.23 -9.64 -1.17
C PRO A 79 -13.29 -9.66 0.36
N SER A 80 -14.13 -8.80 0.95
CA SER A 80 -14.36 -8.85 2.39
C SER A 80 -15.14 -10.11 2.77
N ARG A 81 -14.87 -10.70 3.94
CA ARG A 81 -15.63 -11.86 4.48
C ARG A 81 -17.15 -11.63 4.55
N LYS A 82 -17.60 -10.37 4.66
CA LYS A 82 -19.02 -9.99 4.70
C LYS A 82 -19.66 -9.83 3.32
N LYS A 83 -18.89 -10.01 2.24
CA LYS A 83 -19.42 -9.89 0.88
C LYS A 83 -20.20 -11.16 0.56
N GLN A 84 -21.47 -11.01 0.22
CA GLN A 84 -22.38 -12.12 -0.06
C GLN A 84 -22.31 -12.61 -1.52
N SER A 85 -21.63 -11.88 -2.41
CA SER A 85 -21.45 -12.25 -3.82
C SER A 85 -20.03 -12.72 -4.08
N ASP A 86 -19.86 -13.67 -5.00
CA ASP A 86 -18.55 -14.18 -5.46
C ASP A 86 -17.77 -13.19 -6.35
N LEU A 87 -18.28 -11.96 -6.50
CA LEU A 87 -17.61 -10.93 -7.28
C LEU A 87 -16.28 -10.48 -6.66
N PRO A 88 -15.26 -10.15 -7.48
CA PRO A 88 -13.97 -9.64 -7.01
C PRO A 88 -14.07 -8.37 -6.17
N SER A 89 -13.02 -8.08 -5.38
CA SER A 89 -12.98 -6.90 -4.50
C SER A 89 -13.32 -5.61 -5.27
N GLY A 90 -14.24 -4.81 -4.71
CA GLY A 90 -14.71 -3.54 -5.26
C GLY A 90 -15.32 -3.57 -6.68
N ILE A 91 -15.80 -4.72 -7.12
CA ILE A 91 -16.84 -4.86 -8.13
C ILE A 91 -18.14 -5.27 -7.41
N SER A 92 -19.27 -4.62 -7.73
CA SER A 92 -20.58 -4.91 -7.14
C SER A 92 -21.64 -5.02 -8.23
N GLY A 93 -22.67 -5.82 -7.96
CA GLY A 93 -23.80 -6.02 -8.86
C GLY A 93 -24.10 -7.51 -9.08
N PRO A 94 -24.81 -7.84 -10.18
CA PRO A 94 -25.38 -6.91 -11.16
C PRO A 94 -26.39 -5.94 -10.54
N ILE A 95 -26.28 -4.66 -10.87
CA ILE A 95 -27.19 -3.61 -10.39
C ILE A 95 -28.19 -3.33 -11.49
N VAL A 96 -29.45 -3.62 -11.20
CA VAL A 96 -30.57 -3.33 -12.09
C VAL A 96 -31.09 -1.92 -11.77
N ARG A 97 -31.28 -1.09 -12.80
CA ARG A 97 -31.83 0.25 -12.69
C ARG A 97 -32.85 0.48 -13.80
N GLN A 98 -33.82 1.35 -13.53
CA GLN A 98 -34.66 1.94 -14.56
C GLN A 98 -34.40 3.44 -14.56
N ARG A 99 -33.82 3.96 -15.64
CA ARG A 99 -33.57 5.40 -15.75
C ARG A 99 -34.87 6.14 -16.08
N ALA A 100 -34.98 7.39 -15.63
CA ALA A 100 -36.09 8.27 -16.00
C ALA A 100 -36.21 8.36 -17.53
N GLY A 101 -37.40 8.11 -18.07
CA GLY A 101 -37.67 8.07 -19.51
C GLY A 101 -37.35 6.73 -20.20
N SER A 102 -36.69 5.78 -19.52
CA SER A 102 -36.50 4.43 -20.06
C SER A 102 -37.72 3.55 -19.79
N ARG A 103 -38.22 2.92 -20.86
CA ARG A 103 -39.26 1.88 -20.77
C ARG A 103 -38.72 0.53 -20.32
N VAL A 104 -37.40 0.34 -20.36
CA VAL A 104 -36.74 -0.91 -20.02
C VAL A 104 -35.72 -0.76 -18.91
N ARG A 105 -35.55 -1.80 -18.10
CA ARG A 105 -34.51 -1.86 -17.06
C ARG A 105 -33.15 -2.21 -17.67
N ASP A 106 -32.10 -1.52 -17.23
CA ASP A 106 -30.70 -1.81 -17.55
C ASP A 106 -29.96 -2.44 -16.38
N CYS A 107 -28.97 -3.26 -16.69
CA CYS A 107 -28.17 -4.01 -15.74
C CYS A 107 -26.68 -3.70 -15.95
N SER A 108 -25.97 -3.40 -14.86
CA SER A 108 -24.54 -3.04 -14.90
C SER A 108 -23.79 -3.47 -13.66
N PHE A 109 -22.47 -3.66 -13.78
CA PHE A 109 -21.58 -3.74 -12.62
C PHE A 109 -21.13 -2.36 -12.19
N ALA A 110 -21.10 -2.10 -10.88
CA ALA A 110 -20.39 -0.96 -10.32
C ALA A 110 -18.95 -1.36 -9.96
N VAL A 111 -17.98 -0.64 -10.51
CA VAL A 111 -16.55 -0.86 -10.32
C VAL A 111 -15.95 0.34 -9.62
N THR A 112 -15.30 0.11 -8.48
CA THR A 112 -14.51 1.13 -7.79
C THR A 112 -13.08 1.07 -8.29
N LEU A 113 -12.56 2.17 -8.82
CA LEU A 113 -11.20 2.29 -9.35
C LEU A 113 -10.32 3.06 -8.35
N PRO A 114 -9.31 2.44 -7.75
CA PRO A 114 -8.41 3.14 -6.83
C PRO A 114 -7.57 4.18 -7.56
N ARG A 115 -7.40 5.36 -6.94
CA ARG A 115 -6.52 6.44 -7.43
C ARG A 115 -5.55 6.82 -6.32
N PHE A 116 -4.27 6.94 -6.66
CA PHE A 116 -3.24 7.24 -5.68
C PHE A 116 -3.26 8.73 -5.32
N GLY A 117 -3.37 9.05 -4.03
CA GLY A 117 -3.47 10.44 -3.56
C GLY A 117 -4.84 11.09 -3.73
N ASP A 118 -5.81 10.37 -4.31
CA ASP A 118 -7.12 10.89 -4.68
C ASP A 118 -8.27 9.99 -4.22
N THR A 119 -9.50 10.51 -4.30
CA THR A 119 -10.72 9.72 -4.05
C THR A 119 -10.87 8.61 -5.09
N PRO A 120 -11.24 7.37 -4.71
CA PRO A 120 -11.54 6.32 -5.69
C PRO A 120 -12.65 6.75 -6.66
N LEU A 121 -12.53 6.36 -7.94
CA LEU A 121 -13.51 6.69 -8.97
C LEU A 121 -14.52 5.54 -9.13
N ALA A 122 -15.81 5.84 -9.08
CA ALA A 122 -16.86 4.87 -9.41
C ALA A 122 -17.11 4.84 -10.93
N ARG A 123 -17.15 3.64 -11.52
CA ARG A 123 -17.51 3.40 -12.92
C ARG A 123 -18.59 2.34 -13.02
N SER A 124 -19.40 2.41 -14.06
CA SER A 124 -20.38 1.37 -14.39
C SER A 124 -19.95 0.62 -15.65
N VAL A 125 -20.00 -0.72 -15.62
CA VAL A 125 -19.82 -1.57 -16.79
C VAL A 125 -21.16 -2.16 -17.18
N TYR A 126 -21.65 -1.79 -18.36
CA TYR A 126 -22.95 -2.21 -18.86
C TYR A 126 -22.95 -3.69 -19.26
N ILE A 127 -24.01 -4.41 -18.88
CA ILE A 127 -24.23 -5.82 -19.22
C ILE A 127 -25.29 -5.92 -20.33
N GLY A 128 -26.47 -5.34 -20.09
CA GLY A 128 -27.62 -5.48 -20.97
C GLY A 128 -28.88 -4.85 -20.39
N THR A 129 -29.92 -4.76 -21.20
CA THR A 129 -31.29 -4.50 -20.75
C THR A 129 -31.99 -5.81 -20.41
N GLU A 130 -33.17 -5.74 -19.80
CA GLU A 130 -33.98 -6.94 -19.51
C GLU A 130 -34.26 -7.83 -20.73
N ASN A 131 -34.27 -7.27 -21.94
CA ASN A 131 -34.48 -8.01 -23.20
C ASN A 131 -33.19 -8.52 -23.85
N THR A 132 -32.02 -8.05 -23.39
CA THR A 132 -30.72 -8.34 -24.01
C THR A 132 -29.72 -8.94 -23.04
N TYR A 133 -30.15 -9.25 -21.82
CA TYR A 133 -29.31 -9.88 -20.82
C TYR A 133 -29.11 -11.35 -21.14
N THR A 134 -27.87 -11.79 -21.26
CA THR A 134 -27.49 -13.19 -21.43
C THR A 134 -26.30 -13.54 -20.53
N VAL A 135 -26.03 -14.83 -20.34
CA VAL A 135 -24.90 -15.30 -19.54
C VAL A 135 -23.57 -14.85 -20.16
N GLU A 136 -23.48 -14.87 -21.48
CA GLU A 136 -22.30 -14.45 -22.23
C GLU A 136 -22.01 -12.96 -22.01
N ARG A 137 -23.05 -12.11 -22.09
CA ARG A 137 -22.93 -10.67 -21.83
C ARG A 137 -22.55 -10.39 -20.38
N TYR A 138 -23.07 -11.17 -19.44
CA TYR A 138 -22.66 -11.09 -18.03
C TYR A 138 -21.16 -11.39 -17.87
N GLN A 139 -20.67 -12.48 -18.46
CA GLN A 139 -19.26 -12.88 -18.39
C GLN A 139 -18.35 -11.85 -19.05
N GLU A 140 -18.69 -11.40 -20.26
CA GLU A 140 -17.92 -10.37 -20.98
C GLU A 140 -17.87 -9.04 -20.19
N ALA A 141 -18.98 -8.63 -19.58
CA ALA A 141 -19.03 -7.45 -18.73
C ALA A 141 -18.21 -7.64 -17.44
N LEU A 142 -18.20 -8.84 -16.87
CA LEU A 142 -17.42 -9.15 -15.67
C LEU A 142 -15.93 -9.10 -15.97
N GLU A 143 -15.48 -9.72 -17.06
CA GLU A 143 -14.08 -9.66 -17.51
C GLU A 143 -13.63 -8.23 -17.74
N ARG A 144 -14.46 -7.41 -18.42
CA ARG A 144 -14.17 -5.98 -18.61
C ARG A 144 -14.10 -5.23 -17.28
N ALA A 145 -14.98 -5.53 -16.33
CA ALA A 145 -14.97 -4.92 -15.00
C ALA A 145 -13.70 -5.27 -14.21
N VAL A 146 -13.27 -6.54 -14.27
CA VAL A 146 -12.02 -7.01 -13.65
C VAL A 146 -10.82 -6.33 -14.29
N ALA A 147 -10.70 -6.37 -15.61
CA ALA A 147 -9.59 -5.76 -16.34
C ALA A 147 -9.48 -4.24 -16.07
N LEU A 148 -10.62 -3.53 -16.02
CA LEU A 148 -10.64 -2.10 -15.67
C LEU A 148 -10.08 -1.86 -14.26
N ARG A 149 -10.45 -2.69 -13.30
CA ARG A 149 -9.98 -2.57 -11.93
C ARG A 149 -8.51 -2.93 -11.80
N GLU A 150 -8.06 -4.03 -12.39
CA GLU A 150 -6.65 -4.45 -12.37
C GLU A 150 -5.74 -3.38 -12.96
N LYS A 151 -6.14 -2.77 -14.08
CA LYS A 151 -5.43 -1.65 -14.69
C LYS A 151 -5.29 -0.47 -13.71
N ALA A 152 -6.35 -0.14 -12.98
CA ALA A 152 -6.33 0.93 -11.98
C ALA A 152 -5.45 0.56 -10.77
N GLU A 153 -5.50 -0.69 -10.29
CA GLU A 153 -4.64 -1.17 -9.21
C GLU A 153 -3.15 -1.13 -9.58
N LEU A 154 -2.81 -1.52 -10.81
CA LEU A 154 -1.43 -1.41 -11.33
C LEU A 154 -0.97 0.04 -11.42
N ALA A 155 -1.82 0.94 -11.94
CA ALA A 155 -1.51 2.37 -12.02
C ALA A 155 -1.30 2.97 -10.62
N TYR A 156 -2.18 2.64 -9.66
CA TYR A 156 -2.05 3.03 -8.26
C TYR A 156 -0.71 2.55 -7.68
N GLN A 157 -0.39 1.26 -7.87
CA GLN A 157 0.81 0.66 -7.31
C GLN A 157 2.09 1.30 -7.87
N ARG A 158 2.10 1.61 -9.18
CA ARG A 158 3.20 2.31 -9.84
C ARG A 158 3.38 3.72 -9.29
N ALA A 159 2.29 4.49 -9.16
CA ALA A 159 2.31 5.84 -8.61
C ALA A 159 2.80 5.84 -7.15
N ALA A 160 2.25 4.96 -6.32
CA ALA A 160 2.66 4.80 -4.92
C ALA A 160 4.15 4.45 -4.79
N THR A 161 4.65 3.55 -5.65
CA THR A 161 6.06 3.14 -5.66
C THR A 161 6.96 4.29 -6.12
N LYS A 162 6.56 5.05 -7.14
CA LYS A 162 7.28 6.23 -7.60
C LYS A 162 7.42 7.26 -6.48
N GLU A 163 6.32 7.60 -5.82
CA GLU A 163 6.35 8.56 -4.71
C GLU A 163 7.20 8.04 -3.54
N ARG A 164 7.05 6.78 -3.16
CA ARG A 164 7.85 6.18 -2.09
C ARG A 164 9.34 6.24 -2.38
N ARG A 165 9.76 6.01 -3.62
CA ARG A 165 11.15 6.14 -4.07
C ARG A 165 11.63 7.58 -4.02
N ALA A 166 10.82 8.55 -4.46
CA ALA A 166 11.16 9.96 -4.35
C ALA A 166 11.37 10.37 -2.87
N GLN A 167 10.48 9.94 -1.98
CA GLN A 167 10.62 10.18 -0.54
C GLN A 167 11.88 9.52 0.06
N ALA A 168 12.31 8.37 -0.46
CA ALA A 168 13.54 7.70 -0.03
C ALA A 168 14.79 8.46 -0.45
N LEU A 169 14.79 9.13 -1.61
CA LEU A 169 15.88 10.01 -2.03
C LEU A 169 16.02 11.20 -1.07
N THR A 170 14.90 11.85 -0.73
CA THR A 170 14.89 12.92 0.28
C THR A 170 15.41 12.43 1.63
N LEU A 171 14.97 11.25 2.07
CA LEU A 171 15.42 10.64 3.31
C LEU A 171 16.94 10.35 3.29
N LYS A 172 17.47 9.85 2.17
CA LYS A 172 18.91 9.59 2.01
C LYS A 172 19.74 10.85 2.21
N VAL A 173 19.28 11.99 1.69
CA VAL A 173 19.94 13.29 1.87
C VAL A 173 19.85 13.75 3.33
N GLN A 174 18.66 13.68 3.94
CA GLN A 174 18.44 14.05 5.34
C GLN A 174 19.28 13.21 6.31
N MET A 175 19.46 11.93 6.01
CA MET A 175 20.20 10.96 6.84
C MET A 175 21.67 10.82 6.41
N SER A 176 22.20 11.71 5.57
CA SER A 176 23.56 11.60 5.05
C SER A 176 24.63 11.57 6.15
N SER A 177 24.46 12.35 7.22
CA SER A 177 25.34 12.36 8.39
C SER A 177 25.33 11.04 9.16
N LEU A 178 24.17 10.37 9.25
CA LEU A 178 24.01 9.06 9.88
C LEU A 178 24.58 7.93 9.00
N LEU A 179 24.42 8.04 7.68
CA LEU A 179 24.82 7.00 6.74
C LEU A 179 26.34 6.96 6.52
N GLY A 180 27.02 8.09 6.74
CA GLY A 180 28.47 8.28 6.54
C GLY A 180 28.88 8.12 5.08
N LYS A 181 29.90 8.85 4.62
CA LYS A 181 30.61 8.46 3.38
C LYS A 181 31.30 7.13 3.69
N GLY A 182 30.73 6.04 3.19
CA GLY A 182 31.46 4.78 3.05
C GLY A 182 32.61 4.98 2.08
#